data_AF-A0A3Q9S5R8-F1
#
_entry.id   AF-A0A3Q9S5R8-F1
#
_cell.length_a   1.000
_cell.length_b   1.000
_cell.length_c   1.000
_cell.angle_alpha   90.00
_cell.angle_beta   90.00
_cell.angle_gamma   90.00
#
_symmetry.space_group_name_H-M   'P 1'
#
loop_
_entity.id
_entity.type
_entity.pdbx_description
1 polymer ?
#
loop_
_entity_poly.entity_id
_entity_poly.type
_entity_poly.pdbx_seq_one_letter_code
_entity_poly.pdbx_strand_id
1 'polypeptide(L)' 'MYKLSIIDKVSLILVVIGAINWGLIGLLDFNIVEVLFGDPVNLIGRILYILIGTAGIDMIILFFKAKKGYQ' A
#
# COMPACT_ATOMS: atom_id res chain seq x y z
N MET A 1 22.34 10.25 -2.22
CA MET A 1 21.11 9.54 -2.68
C MET A 1 20.72 8.55 -1.60
N TYR A 2 19.47 8.58 -1.14
CA TYR A 2 18.97 7.63 -0.13
C TYR A 2 18.87 6.22 -0.74
N LYS A 3 19.41 5.21 -0.04
CA LYS A 3 19.40 3.82 -0.49
C LYS A 3 18.11 3.14 -0.01
N LEU A 4 17.25 2.75 -0.96
CA LEU A 4 16.01 2.05 -0.65
C LEU A 4 16.28 0.70 0.04
N SER A 5 15.67 0.53 1.20
CA SER A 5 15.66 -0.75 1.90
C SER A 5 14.73 -1.76 1.21
N ILE A 6 14.81 -3.04 1.58
CA ILE A 6 13.87 -4.05 1.08
C ILE A 6 12.44 -3.73 1.52
N ILE A 7 12.28 -3.23 2.74
CA ILE A 7 10.98 -2.83 3.30
C ILE A 7 10.39 -1.70 2.44
N ASP A 8 11.16 -0.66 2.15
CA ASP A 8 10.72 0.47 1.32
C ASP A 8 10.19 0.00 -0.06
N LYS A 9 10.87 -0.98 -0.68
CA LYS A 9 10.46 -1.54 -1.98
C LYS A 9 9.17 -2.32 -1.87
N VAL A 10 9.02 -3.16 -0.84
CA VAL A 10 7.80 -3.94 -0.59
C VAL A 10 6.64 -3.00 -0.29
N SER A 11 6.86 -2.00 0.57
CA SER A 11 5.89 -0.98 0.90
C SER A 11 5.41 -0.23 -0.35
N LEU A 12 6.32 0.12 -1.26
CA LEU A 12 5.96 0.81 -2.51
C LEU A 12 5.03 -0.07 -3.37
N ILE A 13 5.35 -1.35 -3.51
CA ILE A 13 4.52 -2.31 -4.26
C ILE A 13 3.13 -2.42 -3.63
N LEU A 14 3.05 -2.58 -2.31
CA LEU A 14 1.77 -2.69 -1.59
C LEU A 14 0.92 -1.43 -1.74
N VAL A 15 1.53 -0.25 -1.65
CA VAL A 15 0.82 1.03 -1.83
C VAL A 15 0.29 1.17 -3.26
N VAL A 16 1.07 0.77 -4.27
CA VAL A 16 0.61 0.80 -5.66
C VAL A 16 -0.57 -0.15 -5.88
N ILE A 17 -0.50 -1.37 -5.35
CA ILE A 17 -1.61 -2.34 -5.41
C ILE A 17 -2.85 -1.76 -4.73
N GLY A 18 -2.69 -1.15 -3.55
CA GLY A 18 -3.75 -0.45 -2.85
C GLY A 18 -4.37 0.64 -3.72
N ALA A 19 -3.56 1.58 -4.22
CA ALA A 19 -4.03 2.69 -5.04
C ALA A 19 -4.80 2.22 -6.29
N ILE A 20 -4.35 1.14 -6.93
CA ILE A 20 -5.06 0.53 -8.06
C ILE A 20 -6.41 -0.04 -7.61
N ASN A 21 -6.47 -0.78 -6.50
CA ASN A 21 -7.74 -1.32 -5.98
C ASN A 21 -8.74 -0.20 -5.65
N TRP A 22 -8.31 0.85 -4.95
CA TRP A 22 -9.15 2.00 -4.64
C TRP A 22 -9.59 2.77 -5.89
N GLY A 23 -8.73 2.88 -6.90
CA GLY A 23 -9.08 3.47 -8.19
C GLY A 23 -10.15 2.68 -8.95
N LEU A 24 -10.07 1.35 -8.93
CA LEU A 24 -11.07 0.47 -9.54
C LEU A 24 -12.42 0.55 -8.83
N ILE A 25 -12.42 0.59 -7.50
CA ILE A 25 -13.64 0.81 -6.71
C ILE A 25 -14.25 2.17 -7.08
N GLY A 26 -13.46 3.24 -7.14
CA GLY A 26 -13.96 4.58 -7.44
C GLY A 26 -14.48 4.76 -8.88
N LEU A 27 -13.89 4.07 -9.87
CA LEU A 27 -14.24 4.23 -11.28
C LEU A 27 -15.28 3.23 -11.78
N LEU A 28 -15.24 2.00 -11.28
CA LEU A 28 -15.98 0.86 -11.83
C LEU A 28 -16.80 0.11 -10.77
N ASP A 29 -16.77 0.56 -9.50
CA ASP A 29 -17.32 -0.18 -8.35
C ASP A 29 -16.77 -1.62 -8.24
N PHE A 30 -15.52 -1.80 -8.69
CA PHE A 30 -14.89 -3.11 -8.79
C PHE A 30 -13.81 -3.28 -7.71
N ASN A 31 -14.03 -4.22 -6.80
CA ASN A 31 -13.12 -4.51 -5.70
C ASN A 31 -12.33 -5.82 -5.94
N ILE A 32 -11.03 -5.72 -6.24
CA ILE A 32 -10.16 -6.89 -6.48
C ILE A 32 -10.07 -7.76 -5.22
N VAL A 33 -9.96 -7.15 -4.05
CA VAL A 33 -9.82 -7.89 -2.79
C VAL A 33 -11.07 -8.74 -2.55
N GLU A 34 -12.24 -8.18 -2.83
CA GLU A 34 -13.50 -8.90 -2.71
C GLU A 34 -13.63 -10.05 -3.71
N VAL A 35 -13.28 -9.80 -4.97
CA VAL A 35 -13.36 -10.82 -6.03
C VAL A 35 -12.43 -11.99 -5.76
N LEU A 36 -11.23 -11.75 -5.22
CA LEU A 36 -10.23 -12.80 -4.98
C LEU A 36 -10.39 -13.51 -3.63
N PHE A 37 -10.77 -12.77 -2.58
CA PHE A 37 -10.74 -13.26 -1.20
C PHE A 37 -12.12 -13.28 -0.53
N GLY A 38 -13.19 -12.92 -1.24
CA GLY A 38 -14.54 -12.79 -0.70
C GLY A 38 -14.71 -11.52 0.13
N ASP A 39 -15.75 -11.47 0.95
CA ASP A 39 -16.14 -10.26 1.69
C ASP A 39 -14.95 -9.57 2.40
N PRO A 40 -14.62 -8.30 2.07
CA PRO A 40 -13.48 -7.60 2.64
C PRO A 40 -13.55 -7.41 4.18
N VAL A 41 -14.73 -7.59 4.78
CA VAL A 41 -14.91 -7.60 6.26
C VAL A 41 -14.31 -8.86 6.89
N ASN A 42 -14.01 -9.89 6.11
CA ASN A 42 -13.37 -11.11 6.58
C ASN A 42 -11.92 -10.87 7.08
N LEU A 43 -11.39 -11.84 7.82
CA LEU A 43 -10.06 -11.72 8.43
C LEU A 43 -8.96 -11.41 7.40
N ILE A 44 -9.03 -12.02 6.21
CA ILE A 44 -8.01 -11.89 5.16
C ILE A 44 -8.04 -10.48 4.55
N GLY A 45 -9.22 -9.97 4.20
CA GLY A 45 -9.38 -8.61 3.67
C GLY A 45 -8.88 -7.56 4.65
N ARG A 46 -9.18 -7.72 5.94
CA ARG A 46 -8.67 -6.84 7.00
C ARG A 46 -7.14 -6.87 7.10
N ILE A 47 -6.52 -8.05 7.02
CA ILE A 47 -5.06 -8.17 7.02
C ILE A 47 -4.46 -7.44 5.82
N LEU A 48 -5.00 -7.63 4.61
CA LEU A 48 -4.52 -6.98 3.39
C LEU A 48 -4.60 -5.46 3.50
N TYR A 49 -5.72 -4.92 3.99
CA TYR A 49 -5.88 -3.47 4.17
C TYR A 49 -4.96 -2.90 5.25
N ILE A 50 -4.72 -3.64 6.34
CA ILE A 50 -3.74 -3.24 7.36
C ILE A 50 -2.33 -3.20 6.73
N LEU A 51 -1.94 -4.21 5.94
CA LEU A 51 -0.63 -4.25 5.27
C LEU A 51 -0.45 -3.10 4.28
N ILE A 52 -1.48 -2.78 3.49
CA ILE A 52 -1.45 -1.63 2.58
C ILE A 52 -1.35 -0.31 3.38
N GLY A 53 -2.08 -0.20 4.49
CA GLY A 53 -2.03 0.97 5.37
C GLY A 53 -0.66 1.17 6.02
N THR A 54 -0.04 0.11 6.55
CA THR A 54 1.30 0.19 7.14
C THR A 54 2.37 0.50 6.10
N ALA A 55 2.23 -0.03 4.89
CA ALA A 55 3.08 0.32 3.75
C ALA A 55 2.97 1.82 3.38
N GLY A 56 1.76 2.40 3.46
CA GLY A 56 1.55 3.83 3.27
C GLY A 56 2.28 4.68 4.32
N ILE A 57 2.27 4.25 5.59
CA ILE A 57 3.02 4.91 6.67
C ILE A 57 4.53 4.85 6.39
N ASP A 58 5.04 3.70 5.94
CA ASP A 58 6.45 3.56 5.58
C ASP A 58 6.84 4.48 4.41
N MET A 59 5.98 4.67 3.40
CA MET A 59 6.21 5.64 2.33
C MET A 59 6.32 7.09 2.85
N ILE A 60 5.51 7.46 3.85
CA ILE A 60 5.61 8.78 4.48
C ILE A 60 6.95 8.92 5.22
N ILE A 61 7.35 7.90 5.97
CA ILE A 61 8.64 7.88 6.68
C ILE A 61 9.80 7.98 5.68
N LEU A 62 9.74 7.22 4.59
CA LEU A 62 10.71 7.24 3.50
C LEU A 62 10.86 8.64 2.90
N PHE A 63 9.75 9.34 2.65
CA PHE A 63 9.76 10.70 2.12
C PHE A 63 10.58 11.66 3.00
N PHE A 64 10.39 11.60 4.33
CA PHE A 64 11.16 12.42 5.26
C PHE A 64 12.63 11.99 5.37
N LYS A 65 12.92 10.67 5.37
CA LYS A 65 14.30 10.16 5.37
C LYS A 65 15.07 10.56 4.12
N ALA A 66 14.44 10.47 2.96
CA ALA A 66 15.03 10.86 1.68
C ALA A 66 15.36 12.35 1.63
N LYS A 67 14.49 13.21 2.20
CA LYS A 67 14.74 14.66 2.33
C LYS A 67 15.97 14.96 3.20
N LYS A 68 16.13 14.27 4.33
CA LYS A 68 17.25 14.49 5.26
C LYS A 68 18.61 14.02 4.70
N GLY A 69 18.63 12.95 3.90
CA GLY A 69 19.86 12.44 3.27
C GLY A 69 20.27 13.16 1.97
N TYR A 70 19.56 14.22 1.59
CA TYR A 70 19.88 15.09 0.45
C TYR A 70 20.51 16.42 0.89
N GLN A 71 20.44 16.74 2.20
CA GLN A 71 21.23 17.79 2.83
C GLN A 71 22.58 17.23 3.27
#